data_AF-A0A7Y5W229-F1
#
_entry.id   AF-A0A7Y5W229-F1
#
_cell.length_a   1.000
_cell.length_b   1.000
_cell.length_c   1.000
_cell.angle_alpha   90.00
_cell.angle_beta   90.00
_cell.angle_gamma   90.00
#
_symmetry.space_group_name_H-M   'P 1'
#
loop_
_entity.id
_entity.type
_entity.pdbx_description
1 polymer ?
#
loop_
_entity_poly.entity_id
_entity_poly.type
_entity_poly.pdbx_seq_one_letter_code
_entity_poly.pdbx_strand_id
1 'polypeptide(L)'
;MLHTGGFPQGSLGPGEWETREGRLAGFSRWRLEWEPGTQFQYHATSLHWVLAEIIERRTGMEFRKFIRERIIAPMGLEQMYLGLPEDLNSRVADVLHVEPPEPPPGGFGEVTPEAILAFNQPSVRAVGVPGGGGIARAAELAMFYQPLVNGGVTANGNRIMKAETIEFATTPRTKR
;
A
#
# COMPACT_ATOMS: atom_id res chain seq x y z
N MET A 1 -8.35 3.87 -7.60
CA MET A 1 -8.36 4.30 -6.18
C MET A 1 -9.59 3.83 -5.43
N LEU A 2 -10.76 3.67 -6.07
CA LEU A 2 -12.03 3.39 -5.37
C LEU A 2 -12.44 1.91 -5.36
N HIS A 3 -11.52 0.99 -5.65
CA HIS A 3 -11.82 -0.45 -5.76
C HIS A 3 -12.91 -0.82 -6.79
N THR A 4 -13.03 -0.01 -7.84
CA THR A 4 -13.97 -0.24 -8.97
C THR A 4 -13.24 -0.57 -10.27
N GLY A 5 -11.97 -0.98 -10.18
CA GLY A 5 -11.10 -1.16 -11.35
C GLY A 5 -11.39 -2.39 -12.20
N GLY A 6 -12.13 -3.38 -11.68
CA GLY A 6 -12.44 -4.61 -12.42
C GLY A 6 -11.42 -5.74 -12.30
N PHE A 7 -10.31 -5.59 -11.58
CA PHE A 7 -9.24 -6.60 -11.49
C PHE A 7 -8.86 -7.00 -10.04
N PRO A 8 -9.83 -7.32 -9.15
CA PRO A 8 -9.58 -7.56 -7.73
C PRO A 8 -8.60 -8.71 -7.49
N GLN A 9 -8.60 -9.74 -8.36
CA GLN A 9 -7.73 -10.92 -8.26
C GLN A 9 -6.39 -10.76 -9.00
N GLY A 10 -6.05 -9.53 -9.43
CA GLY A 10 -4.76 -9.23 -10.05
C GLY A 10 -3.60 -9.35 -9.06
N SER A 11 -3.12 -10.55 -8.81
CA SER A 11 -2.03 -10.75 -7.85
C SER A 11 -0.67 -10.51 -8.49
N LEU A 12 0.27 -10.03 -7.68
CA LEU A 12 1.71 -10.14 -7.90
C LEU A 12 2.32 -10.79 -6.67
N GLY A 13 3.31 -11.65 -6.88
CA GLY A 13 4.05 -12.29 -5.81
C GLY A 13 5.58 -12.18 -5.97
N PRO A 14 6.31 -12.94 -5.15
CA PRO A 14 7.75 -13.10 -5.29
C PRO A 14 8.18 -13.42 -6.74
N GLY A 15 9.22 -12.74 -7.21
CA GLY A 15 9.72 -12.81 -8.58
C GLY A 15 9.06 -11.83 -9.55
N GLU A 16 7.92 -11.25 -9.18
CA GLU A 16 7.20 -10.27 -10.01
C GLU A 16 7.28 -8.86 -9.46
N TRP A 17 7.14 -8.69 -8.14
CA TRP A 17 7.00 -7.38 -7.52
C TRP A 17 8.33 -6.65 -7.25
N GLU A 18 9.48 -7.32 -7.34
CA GLU A 18 10.78 -6.77 -6.96
C GLU A 18 11.28 -5.74 -7.96
N THR A 19 10.92 -5.94 -9.23
CA THR A 19 11.36 -5.11 -10.35
C THR A 19 10.17 -4.47 -11.04
N ARG A 20 10.41 -3.34 -11.72
CA ARG A 20 9.35 -2.70 -12.51
C ARG A 20 8.96 -3.58 -13.70
N GLU A 21 9.93 -4.21 -14.34
CA GLU A 21 9.75 -5.12 -15.46
C GLU A 21 8.87 -6.31 -15.07
N GLY A 22 9.13 -6.93 -13.91
CA GLY A 22 8.32 -8.00 -13.36
C GLY A 22 6.87 -7.55 -13.10
N ARG A 23 6.68 -6.38 -12.48
CA ARG A 23 5.35 -5.82 -12.21
C ARG A 23 4.57 -5.59 -13.51
N LEU A 24 5.22 -5.01 -14.53
CA LEU A 24 4.61 -4.77 -15.84
C LEU A 24 4.26 -6.08 -16.56
N ALA A 25 5.13 -7.09 -16.47
CA ALA A 25 4.84 -8.41 -17.01
C ALA A 25 3.63 -9.05 -16.30
N GLY A 26 3.54 -8.91 -14.98
CA GLY A 26 2.38 -9.32 -14.18
C GLY A 26 1.09 -8.63 -14.61
N PHE A 27 1.10 -7.30 -14.70
CA PHE A 27 -0.06 -6.50 -15.14
C PHE A 27 -0.58 -6.95 -16.51
N SER A 28 0.30 -7.33 -17.44
CA SER A 28 -0.10 -7.77 -18.80
C SER A 28 -0.96 -9.05 -18.80
N ARG A 29 -0.86 -9.85 -17.73
CA ARG A 29 -1.63 -11.10 -17.58
C ARG A 29 -2.96 -10.90 -16.87
N TRP A 30 -3.16 -9.76 -16.20
CA TRP A 30 -4.41 -9.46 -15.54
C TRP A 30 -5.55 -9.29 -16.55
N ARG A 31 -6.75 -9.64 -16.12
CA ARG A 31 -7.99 -9.48 -16.90
C ARG A 31 -9.01 -8.75 -16.06
N LEU A 32 -9.87 -8.00 -16.74
CA LEU A 32 -11.04 -7.41 -16.11
C LEU A 32 -12.08 -8.51 -15.92
N GLU A 33 -12.54 -8.66 -14.69
CA GLU A 33 -13.64 -9.53 -14.28
C GLU A 33 -15.00 -8.86 -14.52
N TRP A 34 -15.04 -7.52 -14.50
CA TRP A 34 -16.20 -6.70 -14.86
C TRP A 34 -15.77 -5.37 -15.45
N GLU A 35 -16.73 -4.66 -16.06
CA GLU A 35 -16.51 -3.32 -16.60
C GLU A 35 -16.12 -2.31 -15.50
N PRO A 36 -14.99 -1.59 -15.62
CA PRO A 36 -14.57 -0.64 -14.60
C PRO A 36 -15.64 0.39 -14.26
N GLY A 37 -15.85 0.64 -12.97
CA GLY A 37 -16.87 1.56 -12.47
C GLY A 37 -18.24 0.94 -12.23
N THR A 38 -18.51 -0.28 -12.72
CA THR A 38 -19.84 -0.92 -12.58
C THR A 38 -20.03 -1.69 -11.27
N GLN A 39 -18.93 -2.13 -10.63
CA GLN A 39 -18.98 -2.85 -9.35
C GLN A 39 -17.83 -2.44 -8.43
N PHE A 40 -18.08 -2.53 -7.13
CA PHE A 40 -17.08 -2.39 -6.07
C PHE A 40 -16.66 -3.75 -5.56
N GLN A 41 -15.36 -4.00 -5.50
CA GLN A 41 -14.78 -5.12 -4.78
C GLN A 41 -13.35 -4.78 -4.39
N TYR A 42 -12.98 -5.10 -3.15
CA TYR A 42 -11.67 -4.76 -2.61
C TYR A 42 -10.51 -5.46 -3.37
N HIS A 43 -9.82 -4.69 -4.20
CA HIS A 43 -8.47 -4.98 -4.72
C HIS A 43 -7.42 -4.97 -3.60
N ALA A 44 -7.20 -6.09 -2.91
CA ALA A 44 -6.39 -6.12 -1.69
C ALA A 44 -4.95 -5.61 -1.92
N THR A 45 -4.27 -6.10 -2.94
CA THR A 45 -2.92 -5.65 -3.32
C THR A 45 -2.86 -5.06 -4.73
N SER A 46 -3.66 -5.60 -5.66
CA SER A 46 -3.59 -5.33 -7.09
C SER A 46 -3.69 -3.84 -7.47
N LEU A 47 -4.65 -3.12 -6.87
CA LEU A 47 -4.85 -1.70 -7.11
C LEU A 47 -3.64 -0.86 -6.73
N HIS A 48 -2.99 -1.19 -5.62
CA HIS A 48 -1.90 -0.40 -5.05
C HIS A 48 -0.63 -0.51 -5.90
N TRP A 49 -0.42 -1.64 -6.57
CA TRP A 49 0.67 -1.79 -7.54
C TRP A 49 0.49 -0.91 -8.78
N VAL A 50 -0.75 -0.77 -9.26
CA VAL A 50 -1.07 0.17 -10.35
C VAL A 50 -0.81 1.61 -9.90
N LEU A 51 -1.15 1.97 -8.66
CA LEU A 51 -0.84 3.30 -8.11
C LEU A 51 0.66 3.55 -8.01
N ALA A 52 1.46 2.56 -7.60
CA ALA A 52 2.91 2.65 -7.57
C ALA A 52 3.48 2.91 -8.98
N GLU A 53 3.01 2.19 -10.00
CA GLU A 53 3.44 2.41 -11.39
C GLU A 53 3.00 3.80 -11.92
N ILE A 54 1.83 4.30 -11.52
CA ILE A 54 1.40 5.66 -11.86
C ILE A 54 2.34 6.69 -11.24
N ILE A 55 2.72 6.54 -9.96
CA ILE A 55 3.71 7.42 -9.31
C ILE A 55 5.01 7.41 -10.11
N GLU A 56 5.55 6.24 -10.43
CA GLU A 56 6.81 6.10 -11.16
C GLU A 56 6.75 6.75 -12.54
N ARG A 57 5.69 6.51 -13.31
CA ARG A 57 5.51 7.13 -14.64
C ARG A 57 5.35 8.64 -14.57
N ARG A 58 4.64 9.16 -13.58
CA ARG A 58 4.32 10.59 -13.48
C ARG A 58 5.48 11.41 -12.91
N THR A 59 6.37 10.79 -12.16
CA THR A 59 7.42 11.48 -11.41
C THR A 59 8.83 11.15 -11.90
N GLY A 60 9.00 10.02 -12.59
CA GLY A 60 10.33 9.47 -12.91
C GLY A 60 11.08 8.93 -11.68
N MET A 61 10.45 8.92 -10.51
CA MET A 61 11.04 8.45 -9.26
C MET A 61 10.47 7.08 -8.90
N GLU A 62 11.32 6.22 -8.35
CA GLU A 62 10.87 4.97 -7.71
C GLU A 62 9.84 5.28 -6.60
N PHE A 63 8.77 4.48 -6.52
CA PHE A 63 7.60 4.83 -5.71
C PHE A 63 7.89 4.94 -4.20
N ARG A 64 8.73 4.07 -3.64
CA ARG A 64 9.11 4.12 -2.20
C ARG A 64 9.92 5.38 -1.93
N LYS A 65 10.84 5.74 -2.83
CA LYS A 65 11.60 6.99 -2.75
C LYS A 65 10.67 8.20 -2.81
N PHE A 66 9.72 8.22 -3.73
CA PHE A 66 8.73 9.30 -3.82
C PHE A 66 7.93 9.43 -2.53
N ILE A 67 7.39 8.33 -2.00
CA ILE A 67 6.60 8.34 -0.76
C ILE A 67 7.46 8.81 0.42
N ARG A 68 8.71 8.36 0.52
CA ARG A 68 9.66 8.82 1.55
C ARG A 68 9.86 10.34 1.46
N GLU A 69 10.27 10.84 0.31
CA GLU A 69 10.70 12.23 0.14
C GLU A 69 9.54 13.23 0.16
N ARG A 70 8.36 12.82 -0.35
CA ARG A 70 7.24 13.74 -0.56
C ARG A 70 6.19 13.68 0.54
N ILE A 71 6.14 12.59 1.31
CA ILE A 71 5.12 12.36 2.33
C ILE A 71 5.76 12.11 3.70
N ILE A 72 6.51 11.02 3.85
CA ILE A 72 7.00 10.55 5.16
C ILE A 72 8.00 11.54 5.78
N ALA A 73 9.04 11.95 5.05
CA ALA A 73 10.09 12.82 5.56
C ALA A 73 9.57 14.25 5.87
N PRO A 74 8.74 14.90 5.02
CA PRO A 74 8.13 16.19 5.37
C PRO A 74 7.22 16.16 6.61
N MET A 75 6.62 14.99 6.90
CA MET A 75 5.85 14.75 8.11
C MET A 75 6.72 14.47 9.35
N GLY A 76 8.03 14.26 9.19
CA GLY A 76 8.94 13.89 10.28
C GLY A 76 8.79 12.44 10.74
N LEU A 77 8.25 11.55 9.89
CA LEU A 77 7.89 10.18 10.26
C LEU A 77 9.05 9.19 10.03
N GLU A 78 10.17 9.40 10.73
CA GLU A 78 11.41 8.68 10.47
C GLU A 78 11.28 7.16 10.63
N GLN A 79 10.41 6.69 11.53
CA GLN A 79 10.23 5.27 11.82
C GLN A 79 9.08 4.63 11.03
N MET A 80 8.59 5.29 9.98
CA MET A 80 7.65 4.74 9.01
C MET A 80 8.36 4.38 7.71
N TYR A 81 8.14 3.14 7.24
CA TYR A 81 8.83 2.57 6.08
C TYR A 81 7.83 1.92 5.13
N LEU A 82 8.03 2.15 3.84
CA LEU A 82 7.50 1.32 2.77
C LEU A 82 8.71 0.84 1.97
N GLY A 83 9.14 -0.39 2.22
CA GLY A 83 10.48 -0.87 1.88
C GLY A 83 11.44 -0.62 3.03
N LEU A 84 11.64 -1.64 3.86
CA LEU A 84 12.51 -1.57 5.04
C LEU A 84 13.99 -1.77 4.64
N PRO A 85 14.91 -0.90 5.10
CA PRO A 85 16.34 -1.16 5.04
C PRO A 85 16.72 -2.48 5.72
N GLU A 86 17.69 -3.18 5.13
CA GLU A 86 18.10 -4.52 5.57
C GLU A 86 18.55 -4.56 7.04
N ASP A 87 19.31 -3.56 7.47
CA ASP A 87 19.87 -3.40 8.80
C ASP A 87 18.82 -3.17 9.91
N LEU A 88 17.59 -2.84 9.54
CA LEU A 88 16.51 -2.58 10.49
C LEU A 88 15.58 -3.78 10.71
N ASN A 89 15.80 -4.91 10.03
CA ASN A 89 14.95 -6.09 10.17
C ASN A 89 14.85 -6.61 11.61
N SER A 90 15.93 -6.52 12.38
CA SER A 90 15.99 -6.93 13.79
C SER A 90 15.07 -6.12 14.72
N ARG A 91 14.57 -4.97 14.25
CA ARG A 91 13.69 -4.07 15.02
C ARG A 91 12.20 -4.32 14.77
N VAL A 92 11.85 -5.17 13.81
CA VAL A 92 10.47 -5.44 13.41
C VAL A 92 9.95 -6.66 14.16
N ALA A 93 8.83 -6.50 14.87
CA ALA A 93 8.12 -7.61 15.48
C ALA A 93 7.50 -8.49 14.39
N ASP A 94 7.54 -9.81 14.59
CA ASP A 94 6.96 -10.74 13.62
C ASP A 94 5.43 -10.72 13.66
N VAL A 95 4.85 -10.82 12.46
CA VAL A 95 3.43 -11.07 12.26
C VAL A 95 3.15 -12.52 12.61
N LEU A 96 2.11 -12.74 13.42
CA LEU A 96 1.69 -14.06 13.88
C LEU A 96 0.18 -14.20 13.69
N HIS A 97 -0.27 -15.42 13.42
CA HIS A 97 -1.68 -15.77 13.53
C HIS A 97 -2.05 -15.89 15.01
N VAL A 98 -3.07 -15.15 15.44
CA VAL A 98 -3.58 -15.22 16.83
C VAL A 98 -4.41 -16.49 17.03
N GLU A 99 -5.09 -16.93 15.98
CA GLU A 99 -5.89 -18.16 15.92
C GLU A 99 -5.60 -18.89 14.61
N PRO A 100 -5.84 -20.22 14.52
CA PRO A 100 -5.71 -20.94 13.26
C PRO A 100 -6.58 -20.28 12.17
N PRO A 101 -6.00 -19.93 11.01
CA PRO A 101 -6.74 -19.24 9.96
C PRO A 101 -7.77 -20.18 9.33
N GLU A 102 -9.02 -19.75 9.32
CA GLU A 102 -10.11 -20.46 8.63
C GLU A 102 -10.35 -19.86 7.24
N PRO A 103 -10.55 -20.70 6.21
CA PRO A 103 -10.85 -20.20 4.88
C PRO A 103 -12.23 -19.53 4.86
N PRO A 104 -12.37 -18.34 4.26
CA PRO A 104 -13.68 -17.74 4.08
C PRO A 104 -14.52 -18.54 3.06
N PRO A 105 -15.84 -18.28 2.96
CA PRO A 105 -16.66 -18.83 1.88
C PRO A 105 -16.04 -18.53 0.51
N GLY A 106 -15.76 -19.57 -0.28
CA GLY A 106 -15.04 -19.45 -1.56
C GLY A 106 -13.52 -19.66 -1.48
N GLY A 107 -12.98 -19.92 -0.29
CA GLY A 107 -11.55 -20.17 -0.08
C GLY A 107 -10.73 -18.87 0.00
N PHE A 108 -9.43 -19.01 0.28
CA PHE A 108 -8.53 -17.87 0.27
C PHE A 108 -8.33 -17.35 -1.15
N GLY A 109 -8.41 -16.03 -1.33
CA GLY A 109 -7.98 -15.34 -2.55
C GLY A 109 -6.46 -15.13 -2.55
N GLU A 110 -6.01 -13.98 -3.04
CA GLU A 110 -4.57 -13.64 -3.05
C GLU A 110 -3.94 -13.49 -1.65
N VAL A 111 -4.75 -13.20 -0.63
CA VAL A 111 -4.29 -13.04 0.75
C VAL A 111 -4.46 -14.38 1.48
N THR A 112 -3.45 -15.25 1.36
CA THR A 112 -3.40 -16.52 2.10
C THR A 112 -2.71 -16.37 3.46
N PRO A 113 -2.90 -17.32 4.39
CA PRO A 113 -2.15 -17.34 5.65
C PRO A 113 -0.63 -17.29 5.48
N GLU A 114 -0.11 -17.98 4.47
CA GLU A 114 1.32 -18.01 4.15
C GLU A 114 1.78 -16.67 3.58
N ALA A 115 0.96 -16.01 2.75
CA ALA A 115 1.25 -14.68 2.23
C ALA A 115 1.35 -13.64 3.36
N ILE A 116 0.49 -13.75 4.39
CA ILE A 116 0.57 -12.91 5.59
C ILE A 116 1.90 -13.14 6.34
N LEU A 117 2.27 -14.40 6.58
CA LEU A 117 3.53 -14.73 7.27
C LEU A 117 4.77 -14.38 6.43
N ALA A 118 4.65 -14.31 5.10
CA ALA A 118 5.75 -13.90 4.23
C ALA A 118 6.22 -12.46 4.49
N PHE A 119 5.39 -11.60 5.09
CA PHE A 119 5.81 -10.25 5.53
C PHE A 119 6.87 -10.27 6.65
N ASN A 120 7.15 -11.44 7.25
CA ASN A 120 8.29 -11.60 8.16
C ASN A 120 9.63 -11.74 7.43
N GLN A 121 9.63 -12.06 6.13
CA GLN A 121 10.85 -12.25 5.37
C GLN A 121 11.51 -10.90 5.04
N PRO A 122 12.83 -10.72 5.32
CA PRO A 122 13.54 -9.48 4.98
C PRO A 122 13.41 -9.07 3.50
N SER A 123 13.41 -10.03 2.58
CA SER A 123 13.22 -9.78 1.15
C SER A 123 11.86 -9.16 0.83
N VAL A 124 10.79 -9.60 1.47
CA VAL A 124 9.43 -9.06 1.29
C VAL A 124 9.30 -7.68 1.96
N ARG A 125 9.91 -7.49 3.13
CA ARG A 125 9.94 -6.18 3.81
C ARG A 125 10.65 -5.12 2.97
N ALA A 126 11.71 -5.50 2.24
CA ALA A 126 12.47 -4.60 1.36
C ALA A 126 11.68 -4.17 0.11
N VAL A 127 10.77 -5.03 -0.39
CA VAL A 127 9.89 -4.73 -1.54
C VAL A 127 8.97 -3.56 -1.25
N GLY A 128 8.45 -3.45 -0.02
CA GLY A 128 7.50 -2.39 0.33
C GLY A 128 6.18 -2.50 -0.43
N VAL A 129 5.52 -3.67 -0.33
CA VAL A 129 4.23 -3.94 -0.98
C VAL A 129 3.23 -2.83 -0.67
N PRO A 130 2.78 -2.01 -1.65
CA PRO A 130 2.06 -0.77 -1.38
C PRO A 130 0.64 -0.97 -0.82
N GLY A 131 0.09 -2.19 -0.91
CA GLY A 131 -1.22 -2.54 -0.35
C GLY A 131 -1.20 -3.07 1.09
N GLY A 132 -0.02 -3.34 1.69
CA GLY A 132 0.04 -3.94 3.02
C GLY A 132 1.42 -4.09 3.67
N GLY A 133 2.51 -3.78 2.98
CA GLY A 133 3.89 -3.94 3.46
C GLY A 133 4.47 -2.72 4.19
N GLY A 134 3.62 -1.80 4.66
CA GLY A 134 4.07 -0.66 5.45
C GLY A 134 4.47 -1.09 6.87
N ILE A 135 5.62 -0.61 7.35
CA ILE A 135 6.14 -0.91 8.69
C ILE A 135 6.29 0.40 9.45
N ALA A 136 5.64 0.50 10.61
CA ALA A 136 5.65 1.70 11.42
C ALA A 136 5.43 1.38 12.91
N ARG A 137 5.82 2.31 13.79
CA ARG A 137 5.37 2.31 15.18
C ARG A 137 3.95 2.87 15.28
N ALA A 138 3.22 2.53 16.34
CA ALA A 138 1.89 3.09 16.59
C ALA A 138 1.88 4.65 16.61
N ALA A 139 2.92 5.26 17.20
CA ALA A 139 3.06 6.72 17.22
C ALA A 139 3.21 7.33 15.81
N GLU A 140 3.95 6.68 14.92
CA GLU A 140 4.13 7.11 13.53
C GLU A 140 2.81 7.04 12.76
N LEU A 141 2.04 5.97 12.96
CA LEU A 141 0.73 5.83 12.33
C LEU A 141 -0.25 6.90 12.82
N ALA A 142 -0.25 7.22 14.12
CA ALA A 142 -1.06 8.31 14.65
C ALA A 142 -0.65 9.66 14.06
N MET A 143 0.66 9.93 13.96
CA MET A 143 1.20 11.17 13.41
C MET A 143 1.02 11.29 11.89
N PHE A 144 0.91 10.17 11.16
CA PHE A 144 0.53 10.16 9.75
C PHE A 144 -0.91 10.67 9.52
N TYR A 145 -1.85 10.29 10.40
CA TYR A 145 -3.23 10.77 10.32
C TYR A 145 -3.41 12.21 10.83
N GLN A 146 -2.54 12.68 11.72
CA GLN A 146 -2.64 14.01 12.33
C GLN A 146 -2.83 15.15 11.30
N PRO A 147 -2.03 15.28 10.22
CA PRO A 147 -2.26 16.34 9.24
C PRO A 147 -3.56 16.15 8.44
N LEU A 148 -4.04 14.92 8.26
CA LEU A 148 -5.30 14.67 7.53
C LEU A 148 -6.51 15.21 8.29
N VAL A 149 -6.50 15.14 9.63
CA VAL A 149 -7.55 15.73 10.47
C VAL A 149 -7.32 17.21 10.79
N ASN A 150 -6.12 17.73 10.51
CA ASN A 150 -5.70 19.11 10.80
C ASN A 150 -5.46 19.94 9.53
N GLY A 151 -6.32 19.80 8.51
CA GLY A 151 -6.30 20.66 7.31
C GLY A 151 -4.99 20.61 6.50
N GLY A 152 -4.26 19.49 6.60
CA GLY A 152 -3.02 19.22 5.89
C GLY A 152 -1.76 19.77 6.56
N VAL A 153 -1.82 20.17 7.84
CA VAL A 153 -0.69 20.73 8.59
C VAL A 153 -0.26 19.79 9.71
N THR A 154 1.02 19.44 9.72
CA THR A 154 1.64 18.56 10.72
C THR A 154 1.78 19.26 12.08
N ALA A 155 2.06 18.51 13.15
CA ALA A 155 2.26 19.07 14.49
C ALA A 155 3.43 20.08 14.60
N ASN A 156 4.43 19.97 13.72
CA ASN A 156 5.55 20.92 13.63
C ASN A 156 5.30 22.09 12.67
N GLY A 157 4.08 22.24 12.14
CA GLY A 157 3.67 23.38 11.30
C GLY A 157 3.92 23.21 9.80
N ASN A 158 4.47 22.09 9.34
CA ASN A 158 4.67 21.83 7.91
C ASN A 158 3.33 21.55 7.22
N ARG A 159 3.10 22.20 6.08
CA ARG A 159 1.96 21.87 5.21
C ARG A 159 2.34 20.74 4.26
N ILE A 160 1.67 19.60 4.38
CA ILE A 160 1.91 18.41 3.55
C ILE A 160 0.83 18.23 2.46
N MET A 161 -0.38 18.74 2.69
CA MET A 161 -1.47 18.76 1.73
C MET A 161 -2.29 20.04 1.88
N LYS A 162 -3.04 20.40 0.83
CA LYS A 162 -4.05 21.45 0.90
C LYS A 162 -5.31 20.88 1.56
N ALA A 163 -6.06 21.71 2.28
CA ALA A 163 -7.30 21.29 2.92
C ALA A 163 -8.32 20.79 1.89
N GLU A 164 -8.41 21.44 0.73
CA GLU A 164 -9.32 21.09 -0.36
C GLU A 164 -8.92 19.75 -1.01
N THR A 165 -7.63 19.40 -1.00
CA THR A 165 -7.17 18.08 -1.47
C THR A 165 -7.64 16.97 -0.53
N ILE A 166 -7.60 17.20 0.79
CA ILE A 166 -8.10 16.24 1.77
C ILE A 166 -9.60 16.06 1.61
N GLU A 167 -10.36 17.16 1.58
CA GLU A 167 -11.80 17.14 1.39
C GLU A 167 -12.21 16.38 0.11
N PHE A 168 -11.53 16.67 -1.00
CA PHE A 168 -11.76 15.99 -2.27
C PHE A 168 -11.52 14.47 -2.16
N ALA A 169 -10.44 14.07 -1.49
CA ALA A 169 -10.02 12.68 -1.34
C ALA A 169 -10.91 11.89 -0.37
N THR A 170 -11.47 12.54 0.65
CA THR A 170 -12.36 11.92 1.65
C THR A 170 -13.84 11.96 1.27
N THR A 171 -14.20 12.61 0.15
CA THR A 171 -15.59 12.63 -0.35
C THR A 171 -16.00 11.22 -0.80
N PRO A 172 -17.11 10.64 -0.30
CA PRO A 172 -17.61 9.34 -0.76
C PRO A 172 -17.88 9.35 -2.28
N ARG A 173 -17.31 8.38 -3.01
CA ARG A 173 -17.42 8.30 -4.48
C ARG A 173 -18.15 7.06 -4.99
N THR A 174 -18.25 6.03 -4.17
CA THR A 174 -19.02 4.83 -4.48
C THR A 174 -20.41 4.97 -3.88
N LYS A 175 -21.45 4.69 -4.68
CA LYS A 175 -22.81 4.57 -4.15
C LYS A 175 -22.89 3.25 -3.39
N ARG A 176 -23.62 3.24 -2.26
CA ARG A 176 -23.98 2.00 -1.57
C ARG A 176 -24.84 1.12 -2.45
#